data_AF-A0A7S3RFE1-F1
#
_entry.id   AF-A0A7S3RFE1-F1
#
_cell.length_a   1.000
_cell.length_b   1.000
_cell.length_c   1.000
_cell.angle_alpha   90.00
_cell.angle_beta   90.00
_cell.angle_gamma   90.00
#
_symmetry.space_group_name_H-M   'P 1'
#
loop_
_entity.id
_entity.type
_entity.pdbx_description
1 polymer ?
#
loop_
_entity_poly.entity_id
_entity_poly.type
_entity_poly.pdbx_seq_one_letter_code
_entity_poly.pdbx_strand_id
1 'polypeptide(L)'
;AEEAAAAATEEAQSARQVAALVSADAAAEIAATKQRLAQAQAASAAASAAKANAVARCRRVEIATGPPRHWDCVVTASSSASALVATPPNQGLVRLSAQSDPCVWSVLRRMLKTDGTLLGVGRDVRPSRPYSELQLRSAWRIEQPAAWARYRGAGEQVGAEMSQLPSAHKHERGIERVMTREGAAKLPGSLQANVRERVLLHGTTPNSLLSILSNGMNERFSGTRAGTAFGEGLYFAEDAGKCDQYVAPTSKMSDELRQMLYGGPPPPGDLCYLLVCRVVLGQHARTQQQISQGAVEMDTGRPVFPHNIRRELAAIPGVSPPLHYHSLVVELGRSVTRYREFVLFHSERVYPEYLIAYQRV
;
A
#
# COMPACT_ATOMS: atom_id res chain seq x y z
N ALA A 1 102.45 14.99 8.25
CA ALA A 1 101.68 15.43 7.07
C ALA A 1 100.71 14.33 6.61
N GLU A 2 101.16 13.08 6.46
CA GLU A 2 100.29 11.94 6.11
C GLU A 2 99.25 11.57 7.18
N GLU A 3 99.60 11.61 8.46
CA GLU A 3 98.65 11.30 9.56
C GLU A 3 97.47 12.29 9.65
N ALA A 4 97.73 13.59 9.40
CA ALA A 4 96.68 14.61 9.39
C ALA A 4 95.75 14.49 8.16
N ALA A 5 96.29 14.01 7.03
CA ALA A 5 95.50 13.75 5.83
C ALA A 5 94.60 12.51 6.00
N ALA A 6 95.10 11.45 6.63
CA ALA A 6 94.31 10.26 6.93
C ALA A 6 93.15 10.56 7.89
N ALA A 7 93.40 11.29 8.98
CA ALA A 7 92.36 11.70 9.95
C ALA A 7 91.28 12.58 9.30
N ALA A 8 91.67 13.54 8.45
CA ALA A 8 90.71 14.37 7.70
C ALA A 8 89.86 13.56 6.69
N THR A 9 90.41 12.47 6.15
CA THR A 9 89.71 11.59 5.21
C THR A 9 88.69 10.71 5.94
N GLU A 10 89.04 10.21 7.12
CA GLU A 10 88.15 9.44 8.01
C GLU A 10 86.99 10.31 8.52
N GLU A 11 87.28 11.54 8.93
CA GLU A 11 86.27 12.50 9.40
C GLU A 11 85.30 12.88 8.26
N ALA A 12 85.81 13.06 7.03
CA ALA A 12 84.98 13.29 5.85
C ALA A 12 84.12 12.06 5.46
N GLN A 13 84.63 10.84 5.66
CA GLN A 13 83.86 9.60 5.45
C GLN A 13 82.74 9.45 6.49
N SER A 14 83.06 9.69 7.77
CA SER A 14 82.08 9.67 8.87
C SER A 14 80.97 10.70 8.65
N ALA A 15 81.32 11.94 8.27
CA ALA A 15 80.34 12.98 7.95
C ALA A 15 79.42 12.62 6.78
N ARG A 16 79.95 11.97 5.73
CA ARG A 16 79.13 11.47 4.60
C ARG A 16 78.18 10.35 5.02
N GLN A 17 78.62 9.47 5.91
CA GLN A 17 77.82 8.35 6.40
C GLN A 17 76.66 8.82 7.27
N VAL A 18 76.91 9.81 8.14
CA VAL A 18 75.86 10.49 8.94
C VAL A 18 74.87 11.22 8.03
N ALA A 19 75.34 11.96 7.02
CA ALA A 19 74.46 12.64 6.07
C ALA A 19 73.57 11.68 5.28
N ALA A 20 74.10 10.52 4.88
CA ALA A 20 73.34 9.47 4.19
C ALA A 20 72.25 8.85 5.09
N LEU A 21 72.57 8.58 6.36
CA LEU A 21 71.61 8.08 7.36
C LEU A 21 70.48 9.09 7.61
N VAL A 22 70.81 10.37 7.81
CA VAL A 22 69.82 11.45 7.99
C VAL A 22 68.92 11.58 6.76
N SER A 23 69.48 11.47 5.55
CA SER A 23 68.69 11.52 4.32
C SER A 23 67.77 10.31 4.15
N ALA A 24 68.18 9.12 4.60
CA ALA A 24 67.36 7.92 4.56
C ALA A 24 66.19 7.98 5.55
N ASP A 25 66.42 8.46 6.77
CA ASP A 25 65.36 8.68 7.77
C ASP A 25 64.34 9.72 7.30
N ALA A 26 64.81 10.83 6.72
CA ALA A 26 63.93 11.85 6.13
C ALA A 26 63.08 11.27 4.97
N ALA A 27 63.66 10.42 4.12
CA ALA A 27 62.92 9.76 3.05
C ALA A 27 61.85 8.78 3.57
N ALA A 28 62.17 8.03 4.63
CA ALA A 28 61.25 7.12 5.30
C ALA A 28 60.08 7.89 5.95
N GLU A 29 60.35 9.02 6.60
CA GLU A 29 59.33 9.85 7.23
C GLU A 29 58.40 10.53 6.20
N ILE A 30 58.94 10.98 5.07
CA ILE A 30 58.16 11.48 3.93
C ILE A 30 57.26 10.37 3.37
N ALA A 31 57.78 9.15 3.21
CA ALA A 31 57.00 8.01 2.72
C ALA A 31 55.84 7.66 3.69
N ALA A 32 56.13 7.60 4.99
CA ALA A 32 55.11 7.36 6.03
C ALA A 32 54.04 8.47 6.06
N THR A 33 54.44 9.73 5.84
CA THR A 33 53.51 10.87 5.79
C THR A 33 52.63 10.81 4.54
N LYS A 34 53.20 10.46 3.37
CA LYS A 34 52.43 10.24 2.14
C LYS A 34 51.43 9.11 2.30
N GLN A 35 51.82 8.02 2.96
CA GLN A 35 50.93 6.89 3.23
C GLN A 35 49.78 7.28 4.18
N ARG A 36 50.07 8.03 5.25
CA ARG A 36 49.04 8.57 6.16
C ARG A 36 48.07 9.51 5.43
N LEU A 37 48.58 10.38 4.56
CA LEU A 37 47.75 11.28 3.75
C LEU A 37 46.84 10.50 2.79
N ALA A 38 47.37 9.49 2.09
CA ALA A 38 46.59 8.64 1.20
C ALA A 38 45.49 7.87 1.96
N GLN A 39 45.80 7.34 3.14
CA GLN A 39 44.81 6.67 4.01
C GLN A 39 43.72 7.64 4.48
N ALA A 40 44.08 8.86 4.89
CA ALA A 40 43.12 9.89 5.30
C ALA A 40 42.21 10.31 4.13
N GLN A 41 42.76 10.46 2.92
CA GLN A 41 41.99 10.76 1.71
C GLN A 41 41.02 9.62 1.36
N ALA A 42 41.46 8.36 1.44
CA ALA A 42 40.61 7.20 1.21
C ALA A 42 39.48 7.10 2.25
N ALA A 43 39.76 7.34 3.53
CA ALA A 43 38.77 7.36 4.59
C ALA A 43 37.72 8.48 4.38
N SER A 44 38.16 9.67 3.97
CA SER A 44 37.28 10.80 3.65
C SER A 44 36.37 10.51 2.45
N ALA A 45 36.91 9.87 1.40
CA ALA A 45 36.13 9.44 0.24
C ALA A 45 35.08 8.38 0.63
N ALA A 46 35.45 7.39 1.45
CA ALA A 46 34.53 6.37 1.96
C ALA A 46 33.40 6.97 2.81
N ALA A 47 33.72 7.92 3.69
CA ALA A 47 32.73 8.64 4.50
C ALA A 47 31.76 9.46 3.62
N SER A 48 32.28 10.12 2.58
CA SER A 48 31.48 10.87 1.61
C SER A 48 30.53 9.95 0.81
N ALA A 49 31.01 8.78 0.39
CA ALA A 49 30.19 7.77 -0.29
C ALA A 49 29.09 7.21 0.64
N ALA A 50 29.42 6.93 1.90
CA ALA A 50 28.44 6.47 2.90
C ALA A 50 27.35 7.53 3.14
N LYS A 51 27.74 8.82 3.24
CA LYS A 51 26.79 9.93 3.36
C LYS A 51 25.89 10.07 2.13
N ALA A 52 26.44 9.96 0.92
CA ALA A 52 25.66 9.99 -0.32
C ALA A 52 24.65 8.83 -0.39
N ASN A 53 25.06 7.61 -0.01
CA ASN A 53 24.16 6.46 0.09
C ASN A 53 23.05 6.66 1.13
N ALA A 54 23.38 7.23 2.29
CA ALA A 54 22.40 7.55 3.32
C ALA A 54 21.37 8.57 2.82
N VAL A 55 21.80 9.65 2.15
CA VAL A 55 20.91 10.66 1.53
C VAL A 55 20.03 10.04 0.44
N ALA A 56 20.61 9.20 -0.43
CA ALA A 56 19.86 8.49 -1.45
C ALA A 56 18.81 7.54 -0.84
N ARG A 57 19.14 6.87 0.27
CA ARG A 57 18.21 6.02 1.03
C ARG A 57 17.08 6.85 1.65
N CYS A 58 17.39 7.96 2.32
CA CYS A 58 16.36 8.85 2.89
C CYS A 58 15.42 9.38 1.81
N ARG A 59 15.96 9.84 0.68
CA ARG A 59 15.15 10.32 -0.46
C ARG A 59 14.28 9.22 -1.05
N ARG A 60 14.78 7.97 -1.12
CA ARG A 60 13.97 6.81 -1.53
C ARG A 60 12.82 6.53 -0.57
N VAL A 61 13.07 6.63 0.75
CA VAL A 61 12.03 6.48 1.77
C VAL A 61 11.00 7.59 1.65
N GLU A 62 11.41 8.85 1.52
CA GLU A 62 10.50 9.99 1.32
C GLU A 62 9.64 9.85 0.05
N ILE A 63 10.23 9.40 -1.07
CA ILE A 63 9.48 9.13 -2.30
C ILE A 63 8.53 7.92 -2.13
N ALA A 64 8.92 6.92 -1.33
CA ALA A 64 8.14 5.71 -1.12
C ALA A 64 6.98 5.90 -0.13
N THR A 65 7.11 6.81 0.84
CA THR A 65 6.12 7.09 1.89
C THR A 65 5.37 8.41 1.69
N GLY A 66 5.87 9.29 0.82
CA GLY A 66 5.22 10.54 0.45
C GLY A 66 3.92 10.33 -0.34
N PRO A 67 3.09 11.39 -0.45
CA PRO A 67 1.84 11.32 -1.21
C PRO A 67 2.13 10.93 -2.67
N PRO A 68 1.23 10.16 -3.30
CA PRO A 68 1.42 9.77 -4.69
C PRO A 68 1.29 11.01 -5.59
N ARG A 69 2.12 11.04 -6.65
CA ARG A 69 2.26 12.21 -7.55
C ARG A 69 0.96 12.74 -8.17
N HIS A 70 -0.09 11.91 -8.22
CA HIS A 70 -1.37 12.31 -8.81
C HIS A 70 -2.30 13.05 -7.83
N TRP A 71 -1.91 13.20 -6.57
CA TRP A 71 -2.61 14.10 -5.64
C TRP A 71 -2.36 15.57 -6.00
N ASP A 72 -1.18 15.88 -6.57
CA ASP A 72 -0.72 17.24 -6.84
C ASP A 72 -1.33 17.92 -8.09
N CYS A 73 -2.36 17.34 -8.73
CA CYS A 73 -2.95 17.93 -9.94
C CYS A 73 -3.70 19.27 -9.71
N VAL A 74 -3.68 19.85 -8.50
CA VAL A 74 -4.20 21.21 -8.22
C VAL A 74 -3.25 21.97 -7.29
N VAL A 75 -2.02 22.24 -7.71
CA VAL A 75 -1.25 23.37 -7.15
C VAL A 75 -0.65 24.18 -8.29
N THR A 76 -1.43 25.14 -8.79
CA THR A 76 -0.82 26.36 -9.35
C THR A 76 -0.01 27.02 -8.25
N ALA A 77 1.24 27.30 -8.56
CA ALA A 77 2.25 27.96 -7.74
C ALA A 77 1.69 28.83 -6.61
N SER A 78 1.97 28.43 -5.36
CA SER A 78 2.20 29.36 -4.26
C SER A 78 3.04 28.64 -3.20
N SER A 79 4.30 29.02 -3.16
CA SER A 79 5.26 28.65 -2.15
C SER A 79 4.91 29.31 -0.82
N SER A 80 4.57 28.51 0.19
CA SER A 80 4.94 28.81 1.58
C SER A 80 4.74 27.56 2.44
N ALA A 81 5.86 27.10 3.01
CA ALA A 81 5.86 26.16 4.10
C ALA A 81 5.36 26.85 5.38
N SER A 82 4.73 26.05 6.26
CA SER A 82 4.39 26.33 7.66
C SER A 82 2.91 26.60 7.94
N ALA A 83 2.25 25.60 8.54
CA ALA A 83 1.69 25.68 9.89
C ALA A 83 0.81 24.46 10.16
N LEU A 84 1.02 23.81 11.32
CA LEU A 84 0.06 22.88 11.93
C LEU A 84 -1.17 23.68 12.37
N VAL A 85 -2.05 23.97 11.42
CA VAL A 85 -3.39 24.54 11.68
C VAL A 85 -4.36 23.37 11.76
N ALA A 86 -5.20 23.37 12.79
CA ALA A 86 -6.30 22.43 12.93
C ALA A 86 -7.09 22.33 11.62
N THR A 87 -7.16 21.11 11.12
CA THR A 87 -7.56 20.80 9.76
C THR A 87 -9.06 20.98 9.56
N PRO A 88 -9.54 21.76 8.56
CA PRO A 88 -10.97 21.84 8.29
C PRO A 88 -11.53 20.46 7.90
N PRO A 89 -12.82 20.18 8.16
CA PRO A 89 -13.43 18.85 8.04
C PRO A 89 -13.42 18.22 6.63
N ASN A 90 -13.03 18.96 5.60
CA ASN A 90 -12.97 18.52 4.20
C ASN A 90 -11.55 18.26 3.68
N GLN A 91 -10.49 18.32 4.51
CA GLN A 91 -9.14 17.99 4.03
C GLN A 91 -9.04 16.50 3.70
N GLY A 92 -8.76 16.25 2.42
CA GLY A 92 -8.53 14.90 1.90
C GLY A 92 -9.66 14.34 1.03
N LEU A 93 -10.66 15.14 0.63
CA LEU A 93 -11.66 14.75 -0.36
C LEU A 93 -11.64 15.69 -1.56
N VAL A 94 -11.09 15.23 -2.67
CA VAL A 94 -11.07 15.97 -3.94
C VAL A 94 -12.24 15.51 -4.80
N ARG A 95 -13.23 16.39 -5.00
CA ARG A 95 -14.40 16.08 -5.84
C ARG A 95 -13.98 15.92 -7.30
N LEU A 96 -14.40 14.82 -7.91
CA LEU A 96 -14.12 14.49 -9.30
C LEU A 96 -15.33 14.84 -10.18
N SER A 97 -15.07 15.18 -11.44
CA SER A 97 -16.12 15.40 -12.43
C SER A 97 -15.77 14.79 -13.78
N ALA A 98 -16.79 14.60 -14.63
CA ALA A 98 -16.58 14.14 -16.00
C ALA A 98 -15.77 15.14 -16.85
N GLN A 99 -15.80 16.42 -16.50
CA GLN A 99 -15.12 17.50 -17.20
C GLN A 99 -13.65 17.64 -16.76
N SER A 100 -13.39 17.64 -15.46
CA SER A 100 -12.04 17.79 -14.89
C SER A 100 -11.24 16.49 -14.89
N ASP A 101 -11.90 15.34 -14.71
CA ASP A 101 -11.26 14.04 -14.51
C ASP A 101 -11.84 12.96 -15.44
N PRO A 102 -11.91 13.17 -16.77
CA PRO A 102 -12.67 12.32 -17.69
C PRO A 102 -12.23 10.85 -17.67
N CYS A 103 -10.92 10.59 -17.55
CA CYS A 103 -10.38 9.22 -17.49
C CYS A 103 -10.82 8.50 -16.21
N VAL A 104 -10.56 9.11 -15.04
CA VAL A 104 -10.92 8.54 -13.74
C VAL A 104 -12.43 8.38 -13.64
N TRP A 105 -13.20 9.39 -14.01
CA TRP A 105 -14.67 9.34 -14.04
C TRP A 105 -15.18 8.18 -14.89
N SER A 106 -14.63 7.98 -16.09
CA SER A 106 -15.02 6.87 -16.95
C SER A 106 -14.67 5.50 -16.36
N VAL A 107 -13.56 5.38 -15.62
CA VAL A 107 -13.18 4.14 -14.94
C VAL A 107 -14.13 3.85 -13.78
N LEU A 108 -14.38 4.83 -12.91
CA LEU A 108 -15.29 4.69 -11.76
C LEU A 108 -16.71 4.34 -12.22
N ARG A 109 -17.18 4.94 -13.33
CA ARG A 109 -18.45 4.57 -13.95
C ARG A 109 -18.45 3.13 -14.46
N ARG A 110 -17.35 2.65 -15.04
CA ARG A 110 -17.23 1.26 -15.52
C ARG A 110 -17.19 0.26 -14.35
N MET A 111 -16.59 0.62 -13.21
CA MET A 111 -16.56 -0.23 -12.01
C MET A 111 -17.94 -0.48 -11.40
N LEU A 112 -18.95 0.34 -11.72
CA LEU A 112 -20.35 0.11 -11.33
C LEU A 112 -21.11 -0.84 -12.26
N LYS A 113 -20.53 -1.24 -13.40
CA LYS A 113 -21.19 -2.19 -14.31
C LYS A 113 -21.15 -3.59 -13.70
N THR A 114 -22.31 -4.24 -13.69
CA THR A 114 -22.58 -5.55 -13.12
C THR A 114 -23.75 -6.19 -13.88
N ASP A 115 -24.03 -7.46 -13.62
CA ASP A 115 -25.21 -8.14 -14.14
C ASP A 115 -26.47 -7.67 -13.41
N GLY A 116 -27.30 -6.89 -14.12
CA GLY A 116 -28.55 -6.35 -13.59
C GLY A 116 -29.55 -7.42 -13.13
N THR A 117 -29.45 -8.65 -13.65
CA THR A 117 -30.33 -9.77 -13.22
C THR A 117 -29.97 -10.30 -11.83
N LEU A 118 -28.77 -10.01 -11.35
CA LEU A 118 -28.27 -10.45 -10.05
C LEU A 118 -28.41 -9.36 -8.97
N LEU A 119 -28.80 -8.13 -9.36
CA LEU A 119 -29.07 -7.02 -8.45
C LEU A 119 -30.39 -7.22 -7.69
N GLY A 120 -30.47 -6.69 -6.47
CA GLY A 120 -31.66 -6.83 -5.64
C GLY A 120 -31.90 -8.25 -5.08
N VAL A 121 -31.06 -9.23 -5.42
CA VAL A 121 -31.20 -10.63 -5.03
C VAL A 121 -30.12 -11.02 -4.02
N GLY A 122 -30.45 -11.79 -2.99
CA GLY A 122 -29.50 -12.37 -2.04
C GLY A 122 -29.96 -12.27 -0.58
N ARG A 123 -29.32 -13.05 0.31
CA ARG A 123 -29.64 -13.08 1.75
C ARG A 123 -29.50 -11.70 2.41
N ASP A 124 -28.49 -10.93 1.99
CA ASP A 124 -28.12 -9.68 2.66
C ASP A 124 -28.86 -8.45 2.09
N VAL A 125 -29.62 -8.62 1.01
CA VAL A 125 -30.29 -7.50 0.34
C VAL A 125 -31.57 -7.12 1.09
N ARG A 126 -31.78 -5.82 1.27
CA ARG A 126 -33.05 -5.24 1.72
C ARG A 126 -33.55 -4.21 0.70
N PRO A 127 -33.99 -4.64 -0.50
CA PRO A 127 -34.38 -3.69 -1.53
C PRO A 127 -35.76 -3.11 -1.21
N SER A 128 -35.91 -1.79 -1.35
CA SER A 128 -37.20 -1.11 -1.24
C SER A 128 -37.97 -1.09 -2.57
N ARG A 129 -37.27 -1.25 -3.69
CA ARG A 129 -37.82 -1.28 -5.06
C ARG A 129 -36.94 -2.12 -6.00
N PRO A 130 -37.47 -2.62 -7.12
CA PRO A 130 -36.67 -3.21 -8.20
C PRO A 130 -35.75 -2.18 -8.86
N TYR A 131 -34.59 -2.62 -9.32
CA TYR A 131 -33.60 -1.84 -10.09
C TYR A 131 -32.73 -2.82 -10.88
N SER A 132 -32.09 -2.33 -11.94
CA SER A 132 -31.25 -3.15 -12.81
C SER A 132 -29.93 -2.48 -13.19
N GLU A 133 -29.75 -1.20 -12.83
CA GLU A 133 -28.52 -0.47 -13.07
C GLU A 133 -28.04 0.31 -11.84
N LEU A 134 -26.72 0.44 -11.72
CA LEU A 134 -26.06 1.32 -10.75
C LEU A 134 -25.46 2.53 -11.49
N GLN A 135 -26.09 3.69 -11.33
CA GLN A 135 -25.71 4.91 -12.05
C GLN A 135 -24.80 5.80 -11.20
N LEU A 136 -23.58 6.08 -11.67
CA LEU A 136 -22.66 7.04 -11.03
C LEU A 136 -23.29 8.44 -10.94
N ARG A 137 -23.31 9.03 -9.73
CA ARG A 137 -23.84 10.37 -9.46
C ARG A 137 -22.78 11.34 -8.98
N SER A 138 -21.84 10.90 -8.16
CA SER A 138 -20.72 11.72 -7.69
C SER A 138 -19.53 10.83 -7.34
N ALA A 139 -18.33 11.39 -7.39
CA ALA A 139 -17.12 10.72 -6.98
C ALA A 139 -16.14 11.68 -6.32
N TRP A 140 -15.31 11.14 -5.42
CA TRP A 140 -14.22 11.85 -4.76
C TRP A 140 -12.97 10.99 -4.77
N ARG A 141 -11.81 11.62 -4.94
CA ARG A 141 -10.51 11.03 -4.59
C ARG A 141 -10.23 11.31 -3.12
N ILE A 142 -9.82 10.28 -2.39
CA ILE A 142 -9.49 10.35 -0.97
C ILE A 142 -7.96 10.55 -0.86
N GLU A 143 -7.54 11.61 -0.18
CA GLU A 143 -6.15 12.03 -0.03
C GLU A 143 -5.81 12.16 1.46
N GLN A 144 -5.30 11.08 2.05
CA GLN A 144 -4.96 11.01 3.47
C GLN A 144 -3.50 10.62 3.67
N PRO A 145 -2.57 11.59 3.83
CA PRO A 145 -1.13 11.32 3.90
C PRO A 145 -0.75 10.28 4.95
N ALA A 146 -1.34 10.35 6.15
CA ALA A 146 -1.04 9.41 7.22
C ALA A 146 -1.54 7.98 6.92
N ALA A 147 -2.73 7.84 6.32
CA ALA A 147 -3.26 6.55 5.91
C ALA A 147 -2.45 5.96 4.75
N TRP A 148 -2.05 6.79 3.79
CA TRP A 148 -1.18 6.40 2.68
C TRP A 148 0.19 5.90 3.18
N ALA A 149 0.83 6.62 4.10
CA ALA A 149 2.11 6.20 4.66
C ALA A 149 2.03 4.83 5.37
N ARG A 150 0.96 4.58 6.16
CA ARG A 150 0.71 3.26 6.77
C ARG A 150 0.53 2.18 5.71
N TYR A 151 -0.27 2.48 4.68
CA TYR A 151 -0.52 1.56 3.57
C TYR A 151 0.76 1.15 2.83
N ARG A 152 1.60 2.14 2.53
CA ARG A 152 2.90 1.93 1.86
C ARG A 152 3.83 1.09 2.73
N GLY A 153 3.94 1.39 4.02
CA GLY A 153 4.76 0.62 4.96
C GLY A 153 4.31 -0.84 5.07
N ALA A 154 3.00 -1.09 5.15
CA ALA A 154 2.45 -2.45 5.14
C ALA A 154 2.75 -3.18 3.81
N GLY A 155 2.67 -2.48 2.68
CA GLY A 155 3.09 -3.00 1.38
C GLY A 155 4.57 -3.37 1.34
N GLU A 156 5.46 -2.55 1.89
CA GLU A 156 6.89 -2.88 1.98
C GLU A 156 7.16 -4.14 2.82
N GLN A 157 6.48 -4.27 3.96
CA GLN A 157 6.57 -5.47 4.79
C GLN A 157 6.12 -6.72 4.01
N VAL A 158 4.94 -6.69 3.39
CA VAL A 158 4.44 -7.82 2.58
C VAL A 158 5.39 -8.09 1.41
N GLY A 159 5.99 -7.07 0.81
CA GLY A 159 6.98 -7.23 -0.25
C GLY A 159 8.24 -7.98 0.21
N ALA A 160 8.70 -7.71 1.43
CA ALA A 160 9.82 -8.43 2.03
C ALA A 160 9.44 -9.89 2.33
N GLU A 161 8.25 -10.15 2.87
CA GLU A 161 7.72 -11.49 3.12
C GLU A 161 7.59 -12.29 1.81
N MET A 162 6.99 -11.68 0.78
CA MET A 162 6.84 -12.28 -0.56
C MET A 162 8.17 -12.62 -1.23
N SER A 163 9.24 -11.86 -0.95
CA SER A 163 10.57 -12.12 -1.51
C SER A 163 11.22 -13.38 -0.95
N GLN A 164 10.81 -13.82 0.24
CA GLN A 164 11.30 -15.02 0.91
C GLN A 164 10.56 -16.28 0.47
N LEU A 165 9.43 -16.16 -0.24
CA LEU A 165 8.62 -17.31 -0.63
C LEU A 165 9.31 -18.15 -1.72
N PRO A 166 9.31 -19.49 -1.59
CA PRO A 166 9.75 -20.38 -2.65
C PRO A 166 9.01 -20.14 -3.97
N SER A 167 9.68 -20.39 -5.10
CA SER A 167 9.08 -20.17 -6.44
C SER A 167 7.75 -20.90 -6.65
N ALA A 168 7.52 -22.02 -5.97
CA ALA A 168 6.25 -22.77 -5.99
C ALA A 168 5.04 -21.95 -5.52
N HIS A 169 5.23 -20.92 -4.68
CA HIS A 169 4.16 -20.05 -4.19
C HIS A 169 3.96 -18.79 -5.03
N LYS A 170 4.79 -18.55 -6.06
CA LYS A 170 4.72 -17.31 -6.85
C LYS A 170 3.53 -17.24 -7.82
N HIS A 171 2.74 -18.31 -7.95
CA HIS A 171 1.54 -18.30 -8.80
C HIS A 171 0.41 -17.43 -8.25
N GLU A 172 -0.14 -16.56 -9.10
CA GLU A 172 -1.24 -15.64 -8.78
C GLU A 172 -2.64 -16.27 -8.98
N ARG A 173 -2.79 -17.58 -8.76
CA ARG A 173 -4.02 -18.31 -9.12
C ARG A 173 -5.26 -17.64 -8.56
N GLY A 174 -6.25 -17.39 -9.41
CA GLY A 174 -7.52 -16.77 -9.05
C GLY A 174 -7.52 -15.25 -9.09
N ILE A 175 -6.37 -14.58 -8.97
CA ILE A 175 -6.31 -13.10 -8.91
C ILE A 175 -5.74 -12.48 -10.19
N GLU A 176 -5.44 -13.28 -11.21
CA GLU A 176 -5.00 -12.80 -12.53
C GLU A 176 -6.16 -12.25 -13.37
N ARG A 177 -7.40 -12.66 -13.07
CA ARG A 177 -8.62 -12.28 -13.80
C ARG A 177 -9.58 -11.38 -13.01
N VAL A 178 -9.07 -10.63 -12.03
CA VAL A 178 -9.92 -9.73 -11.24
C VAL A 178 -10.63 -8.73 -12.17
N MET A 179 -11.96 -8.61 -12.04
CA MET A 179 -12.79 -7.83 -12.98
C MET A 179 -12.39 -6.36 -13.09
N THR A 180 -11.88 -5.79 -11.99
CA THR A 180 -11.43 -4.39 -11.93
C THR A 180 -10.09 -4.15 -12.63
N ARG A 181 -9.35 -5.19 -13.03
CA ARG A 181 -7.95 -5.11 -13.51
C ARG A 181 -7.77 -4.12 -14.67
N GLU A 182 -8.62 -4.21 -15.70
CA GLU A 182 -8.52 -3.33 -16.87
C GLU A 182 -8.84 -1.86 -16.55
N GLY A 183 -9.80 -1.64 -15.65
CA GLY A 183 -10.14 -0.31 -15.16
C GLY A 183 -9.00 0.26 -14.31
N ALA A 184 -8.46 -0.55 -13.40
CA ALA A 184 -7.38 -0.18 -12.50
C ALA A 184 -6.11 0.24 -13.24
N ALA A 185 -5.79 -0.41 -14.37
CA ALA A 185 -4.65 -0.04 -15.22
C ALA A 185 -4.77 1.36 -15.84
N LYS A 186 -5.97 1.95 -15.86
CA LYS A 186 -6.25 3.30 -16.38
C LYS A 186 -6.37 4.35 -15.26
N LEU A 187 -6.36 3.95 -13.99
CA LEU A 187 -6.30 4.87 -12.86
C LEU A 187 -4.87 5.42 -12.71
N PRO A 188 -4.72 6.65 -12.20
CA PRO A 188 -3.40 7.21 -11.92
C PRO A 188 -2.72 6.46 -10.78
N GLY A 189 -1.39 6.40 -10.84
CA GLY A 189 -0.56 5.65 -9.88
C GLY A 189 -0.51 4.15 -10.19
N SER A 190 0.70 3.63 -10.38
CA SER A 190 0.91 2.22 -10.67
C SER A 190 0.57 1.32 -9.47
N LEU A 191 0.12 0.10 -9.76
CA LEU A 191 -0.05 -0.95 -8.77
C LEU A 191 1.28 -1.71 -8.57
N GLN A 192 1.54 -2.13 -7.33
CA GLN A 192 2.71 -2.88 -6.91
C GLN A 192 2.52 -4.37 -7.19
N ALA A 193 3.04 -4.82 -8.33
CA ALA A 193 2.98 -6.23 -8.73
C ALA A 193 3.67 -7.17 -7.72
N ASN A 194 4.76 -6.72 -7.08
CA ASN A 194 5.53 -7.53 -6.12
C ASN A 194 4.75 -7.91 -4.86
N VAL A 195 3.65 -7.21 -4.55
CA VAL A 195 2.75 -7.51 -3.42
C VAL A 195 1.35 -7.92 -3.89
N ARG A 196 1.20 -8.17 -5.20
CA ARG A 196 -0.09 -8.48 -5.84
C ARG A 196 -1.15 -7.44 -5.49
N GLU A 197 -0.79 -6.17 -5.54
CA GLU A 197 -1.75 -5.09 -5.32
C GLU A 197 -2.86 -5.17 -6.38
N ARG A 198 -4.10 -5.01 -5.92
CA ARG A 198 -5.31 -4.97 -6.75
C ARG A 198 -6.20 -3.82 -6.33
N VAL A 199 -7.04 -3.36 -7.24
CA VAL A 199 -8.14 -2.45 -6.90
C VAL A 199 -9.39 -3.29 -6.67
N LEU A 200 -10.04 -3.14 -5.53
CA LEU A 200 -11.28 -3.86 -5.21
C LEU A 200 -12.32 -2.89 -4.64
N LEU A 201 -13.57 -3.33 -4.60
CA LEU A 201 -14.72 -2.53 -4.22
C LEU A 201 -15.18 -2.90 -2.80
N HIS A 202 -15.62 -1.90 -2.04
CA HIS A 202 -16.17 -2.09 -0.70
C HIS A 202 -17.48 -1.30 -0.56
N GLY A 203 -18.59 -2.03 -0.41
CA GLY A 203 -19.89 -1.43 -0.10
C GLY A 203 -19.96 -1.05 1.37
N THR A 204 -20.45 0.15 1.68
CA THR A 204 -20.53 0.65 3.05
C THR A 204 -21.84 1.38 3.33
N THR A 205 -22.08 1.69 4.59
CA THR A 205 -23.24 2.48 5.04
C THR A 205 -22.80 3.90 5.38
N PRO A 206 -23.70 4.90 5.35
CA PRO A 206 -23.32 6.28 5.68
C PRO A 206 -22.61 6.41 7.04
N ASN A 207 -23.09 5.73 8.09
CA ASN A 207 -22.44 5.78 9.41
C ASN A 207 -21.02 5.18 9.39
N SER A 208 -20.84 4.04 8.72
CA SER A 208 -19.52 3.42 8.56
C SER A 208 -18.59 4.26 7.69
N LEU A 209 -19.13 4.91 6.65
CA LEU A 209 -18.37 5.77 5.76
C LEU A 209 -17.76 6.96 6.52
N LEU A 210 -18.54 7.64 7.36
CA LEU A 210 -18.00 8.74 8.17
C LEU A 210 -16.82 8.26 9.03
N SER A 211 -16.97 7.11 9.71
CA SER A 211 -15.88 6.53 10.49
C SER A 211 -14.67 6.16 9.65
N ILE A 212 -14.86 5.61 8.45
CA ILE A 212 -13.76 5.26 7.53
C ILE A 212 -13.04 6.52 7.06
N LEU A 213 -13.77 7.58 6.71
CA LEU A 213 -13.20 8.85 6.29
C LEU A 213 -12.45 9.54 7.44
N SER A 214 -12.90 9.42 8.69
CA SER A 214 -12.20 10.02 9.83
C SER A 214 -11.01 9.21 10.34
N ASN A 215 -11.13 7.88 10.38
CA ASN A 215 -10.20 7.02 11.12
C ASN A 215 -9.47 5.99 10.24
N GLY A 216 -9.86 5.85 8.97
CA GLY A 216 -9.44 4.78 8.09
C GLY A 216 -10.27 3.50 8.23
N MET A 217 -9.95 2.52 7.38
CA MET A 217 -10.52 1.17 7.47
C MET A 217 -10.10 0.50 8.77
N ASN A 218 -10.97 -0.35 9.35
CA ASN A 218 -10.67 -1.03 10.61
C ASN A 218 -11.43 -2.36 10.69
N GLU A 219 -10.69 -3.47 10.66
CA GLU A 219 -11.20 -4.84 10.69
C GLU A 219 -11.88 -5.21 12.01
N ARG A 220 -11.61 -4.47 13.10
CA ARG A 220 -12.20 -4.72 14.43
C ARG A 220 -13.70 -4.43 14.48
N PHE A 221 -14.24 -3.72 13.49
CA PHE A 221 -15.68 -3.52 13.32
C PHE A 221 -16.34 -4.61 12.44
N SER A 222 -15.59 -5.62 11.99
CA SER A 222 -16.15 -6.76 11.26
C SER A 222 -17.21 -7.50 12.09
N GLY A 223 -18.20 -8.09 11.42
CA GLY A 223 -19.29 -8.83 12.08
C GLY A 223 -20.37 -7.99 12.78
N THR A 224 -20.19 -6.67 12.91
CA THR A 224 -21.17 -5.79 13.56
C THR A 224 -22.48 -5.60 12.78
N ARG A 225 -22.49 -5.89 11.47
CA ARG A 225 -23.67 -5.67 10.59
C ARG A 225 -24.05 -6.87 9.73
N ALA A 226 -23.07 -7.54 9.13
CA ALA A 226 -23.27 -8.68 8.26
C ALA A 226 -22.24 -9.77 8.59
N GLY A 227 -22.61 -11.02 8.36
CA GLY A 227 -21.94 -12.21 8.90
C GLY A 227 -20.47 -12.34 8.50
N THR A 228 -19.69 -12.97 9.36
CA THR A 228 -18.25 -13.24 9.16
C THR A 228 -18.02 -14.61 8.54
N ALA A 229 -18.77 -14.92 7.47
CA ALA A 229 -18.84 -16.25 6.86
C ALA A 229 -17.47 -16.79 6.40
N PHE A 230 -16.53 -15.91 6.09
CA PHE A 230 -15.17 -16.20 5.67
C PHE A 230 -14.11 -15.60 6.60
N GLY A 231 -14.51 -15.13 7.78
CA GLY A 231 -13.62 -14.58 8.80
C GLY A 231 -14.03 -13.20 9.29
N GLU A 232 -13.43 -12.80 10.42
CA GLU A 232 -13.57 -11.49 11.05
C GLU A 232 -12.55 -10.52 10.43
N GLY A 233 -12.88 -10.05 9.22
CA GLY A 233 -12.03 -9.14 8.45
C GLY A 233 -12.83 -8.13 7.64
N LEU A 234 -12.12 -7.37 6.80
CA LEU A 234 -12.66 -6.45 5.82
C LEU A 234 -13.00 -7.19 4.53
N TYR A 235 -14.22 -7.02 4.04
CA TYR A 235 -14.74 -7.72 2.85
C TYR A 235 -14.72 -6.80 1.65
N PHE A 236 -14.23 -7.32 0.53
CA PHE A 236 -14.21 -6.64 -0.77
C PHE A 236 -14.77 -7.55 -1.85
N ALA A 237 -15.16 -6.94 -2.97
CA ALA A 237 -15.53 -7.66 -4.17
C ALA A 237 -14.91 -7.01 -5.40
N GLU A 238 -14.83 -7.76 -6.48
CA GLU A 238 -14.43 -7.24 -7.80
C GLU A 238 -15.62 -6.71 -8.62
N ASP A 239 -16.84 -6.98 -8.15
CA ASP A 239 -18.10 -6.63 -8.80
C ASP A 239 -18.97 -5.78 -7.85
N ALA A 240 -19.46 -4.63 -8.35
CA ALA A 240 -20.27 -3.70 -7.58
C ALA A 240 -21.62 -4.28 -7.11
N GLY A 241 -22.18 -5.26 -7.85
CA GLY A 241 -23.44 -5.92 -7.51
C GLY A 241 -23.36 -6.69 -6.20
N LYS A 242 -22.18 -7.18 -5.81
CA LYS A 242 -21.95 -7.75 -4.48
C LYS A 242 -21.88 -6.68 -3.40
N CYS A 243 -21.13 -5.62 -3.65
CA CYS A 243 -21.00 -4.51 -2.71
C CYS A 243 -22.34 -3.84 -2.41
N ASP A 244 -23.20 -3.71 -3.43
CA ASP A 244 -24.55 -3.16 -3.32
C ASP A 244 -25.46 -3.94 -2.36
N GLN A 245 -25.16 -5.20 -2.06
CA GLN A 245 -25.89 -5.97 -1.05
C GLN A 245 -25.66 -5.46 0.38
N TYR A 246 -24.57 -4.73 0.61
CA TYR A 246 -24.14 -4.27 1.93
C TYR A 246 -24.32 -2.76 2.16
N VAL A 247 -24.75 -2.02 1.13
CA VAL A 247 -24.96 -0.57 1.27
C VAL A 247 -26.31 -0.24 1.89
N ALA A 248 -26.35 0.89 2.58
CA ALA A 248 -27.60 1.48 3.06
C ALA A 248 -27.87 2.82 2.35
N PRO A 249 -29.13 3.14 2.07
CA PRO A 249 -29.52 4.38 1.43
C PRO A 249 -29.16 5.65 2.23
N THR A 250 -29.07 6.79 1.53
CA THR A 250 -28.63 8.09 2.07
C THR A 250 -29.61 8.68 3.07
N SER A 251 -30.84 8.16 3.15
CA SER A 251 -31.80 8.50 4.22
C SER A 251 -31.26 8.31 5.64
N LYS A 252 -30.17 7.56 5.81
CA LYS A 252 -29.47 7.35 7.08
C LYS A 252 -28.19 8.19 7.25
N MET A 253 -27.93 9.15 6.36
CA MET A 253 -26.74 10.00 6.41
C MET A 253 -26.85 11.08 7.49
N SER A 254 -25.82 11.18 8.34
CA SER A 254 -25.71 12.25 9.33
C SER A 254 -25.40 13.60 8.69
N ASP A 255 -25.69 14.68 9.42
CA ASP A 255 -25.45 16.05 8.94
C ASP A 255 -23.95 16.32 8.74
N GLU A 256 -23.10 15.72 9.57
CA GLU A 256 -21.64 15.83 9.47
C GLU A 256 -21.13 15.23 8.16
N LEU A 257 -21.57 14.02 7.82
CA LEU A 257 -21.17 13.38 6.57
C LEU A 257 -21.72 14.14 5.36
N ARG A 258 -22.93 14.68 5.46
CA ARG A 258 -23.52 15.51 4.41
C ARG A 258 -22.69 16.77 4.16
N GLN A 259 -22.33 17.47 5.23
CA GLN A 259 -21.48 18.66 5.15
C GLN A 259 -20.10 18.31 4.58
N MET A 260 -19.52 17.17 4.98
CA MET A 260 -18.22 16.71 4.53
C MET A 260 -18.17 16.42 3.02
N LEU A 261 -19.19 15.73 2.48
CA LEU A 261 -19.20 15.31 1.08
C LEU A 261 -19.68 16.39 0.11
N TYR A 262 -20.65 17.20 0.53
CA TYR A 262 -21.40 18.08 -0.37
C TYR A 262 -21.31 19.57 -0.01
N GLY A 263 -20.93 19.92 1.22
CA GLY A 263 -20.97 21.30 1.71
C GLY A 263 -22.39 21.91 1.73
N GLY A 264 -23.42 21.08 1.64
CA GLY A 264 -24.81 21.47 1.41
C GLY A 264 -25.71 20.25 1.15
N PRO A 265 -26.94 20.45 0.63
CA PRO A 265 -27.85 19.34 0.35
C PRO A 265 -27.27 18.41 -0.74
N PRO A 266 -27.39 17.08 -0.58
CA PRO A 266 -26.93 16.14 -1.59
C PRO A 266 -27.76 16.26 -2.88
N PRO A 267 -27.26 15.78 -4.03
CA PRO A 267 -28.06 15.63 -5.23
C PRO A 267 -29.37 14.86 -4.95
N PRO A 268 -30.46 15.19 -5.64
CA PRO A 268 -31.73 14.48 -5.46
C PRO A 268 -31.58 13.00 -5.83
N GLY A 269 -32.31 12.17 -5.10
CA GLY A 269 -32.31 10.71 -5.26
C GLY A 269 -31.76 9.99 -4.03
N ASP A 270 -32.06 8.70 -3.94
CA ASP A 270 -31.56 7.86 -2.86
C ASP A 270 -30.18 7.32 -3.25
N LEU A 271 -29.11 7.93 -2.72
CA LEU A 271 -27.74 7.56 -3.05
C LEU A 271 -27.24 6.40 -2.20
N CYS A 272 -26.34 5.62 -2.77
CA CYS A 272 -25.58 4.57 -2.12
C CYS A 272 -24.09 4.84 -2.30
N TYR A 273 -23.28 4.40 -1.34
CA TYR A 273 -21.85 4.69 -1.31
C TYR A 273 -21.01 3.42 -1.42
N LEU A 274 -19.98 3.49 -2.24
CA LEU A 274 -19.03 2.40 -2.49
C LEU A 274 -17.62 2.98 -2.54
N LEU A 275 -16.69 2.34 -1.84
CA LEU A 275 -15.27 2.69 -1.86
C LEU A 275 -14.55 1.84 -2.92
N VAL A 276 -13.65 2.48 -3.65
CA VAL A 276 -12.69 1.84 -4.54
C VAL A 276 -11.35 1.87 -3.83
N CYS A 277 -10.86 0.69 -3.46
CA CYS A 277 -9.72 0.53 -2.57
C CYS A 277 -8.55 -0.11 -3.29
N ARG A 278 -7.34 0.40 -3.05
CA ARG A 278 -6.10 -0.34 -3.28
C ARG A 278 -5.93 -1.37 -2.18
N VAL A 279 -5.64 -2.61 -2.55
CA VAL A 279 -5.60 -3.75 -1.64
C VAL A 279 -4.35 -4.57 -1.92
N VAL A 280 -3.51 -4.74 -0.90
CA VAL A 280 -2.35 -5.63 -0.94
C VAL A 280 -2.82 -7.05 -0.63
N LEU A 281 -2.85 -7.92 -1.65
CA LEU A 281 -3.29 -9.32 -1.48
C LEU A 281 -2.17 -10.25 -1.02
N GLY A 282 -0.91 -9.97 -1.39
CA GLY A 282 0.24 -10.82 -1.06
C GLY A 282 0.05 -12.29 -1.47
N GLN A 283 0.62 -13.20 -0.68
CA GLN A 283 0.31 -14.63 -0.77
C GLN A 283 -1.06 -14.89 -0.16
N HIS A 284 -2.04 -15.20 -0.99
CA HIS A 284 -3.42 -15.42 -0.59
C HIS A 284 -3.75 -16.91 -0.44
N ALA A 285 -4.67 -17.21 0.47
CA ALA A 285 -5.36 -18.50 0.52
C ALA A 285 -6.59 -18.45 -0.38
N ARG A 286 -7.04 -19.59 -0.90
CA ARG A 286 -8.29 -19.69 -1.66
C ARG A 286 -9.26 -20.65 -1.00
N THR A 287 -10.54 -20.31 -0.96
CA THR A 287 -11.59 -21.20 -0.48
C THR A 287 -12.86 -21.07 -1.30
N GLN A 288 -13.66 -22.13 -1.33
CA GLN A 288 -15.04 -22.14 -1.86
C GLN A 288 -16.08 -22.42 -0.77
N GLN A 289 -15.62 -22.51 0.49
CA GLN A 289 -16.41 -22.97 1.63
C GLN A 289 -16.49 -21.89 2.69
N GLN A 290 -17.64 -21.80 3.35
CA GLN A 290 -17.80 -20.96 4.53
C GLN A 290 -17.13 -21.61 5.73
N ILE A 291 -16.76 -20.82 6.74
CA ILE A 291 -16.17 -21.34 7.99
C ILE A 291 -17.09 -22.36 8.66
N SER A 292 -18.40 -22.15 8.61
CA SER A 292 -19.41 -23.08 9.14
C SER A 292 -19.38 -24.47 8.49
N GLN A 293 -18.72 -24.61 7.34
CA GLN A 293 -18.58 -25.86 6.59
C GLN A 293 -17.18 -26.48 6.74
N GLY A 294 -16.33 -25.94 7.62
CA GLY A 294 -14.95 -26.39 7.77
C GLY A 294 -14.06 -25.92 6.61
N ALA A 295 -14.07 -24.61 6.32
CA ALA A 295 -13.35 -24.03 5.20
C ALA A 295 -11.88 -24.47 5.12
N VAL A 296 -11.52 -25.08 3.98
CA VAL A 296 -10.14 -25.44 3.65
C VAL A 296 -9.59 -24.61 2.50
N GLU A 297 -8.26 -24.50 2.47
CA GLU A 297 -7.51 -23.92 1.39
C GLU A 297 -7.53 -24.88 0.19
N MET A 298 -7.88 -24.37 -0.99
CA MET A 298 -8.18 -25.19 -2.17
C MET A 298 -6.97 -25.97 -2.71
N ASP A 299 -5.76 -25.44 -2.60
CA ASP A 299 -4.57 -26.07 -3.17
C ASP A 299 -3.94 -27.12 -2.24
N THR A 300 -4.16 -26.99 -0.93
CA THR A 300 -3.47 -27.79 0.09
C THR A 300 -4.42 -28.67 0.90
N GLY A 301 -5.73 -28.40 0.86
CA GLY A 301 -6.75 -29.09 1.66
C GLY A 301 -6.65 -28.83 3.17
N ARG A 302 -5.81 -27.88 3.60
CA ARG A 302 -5.61 -27.55 5.01
C ARG A 302 -6.62 -26.50 5.47
N PRO A 303 -6.97 -26.45 6.77
CA PRO A 303 -7.85 -25.40 7.28
C PRO A 303 -7.32 -23.99 6.95
N VAL A 304 -8.21 -23.08 6.52
CA VAL A 304 -7.82 -21.69 6.21
C VAL A 304 -7.46 -20.87 7.46
N PHE A 305 -7.92 -21.31 8.64
CA PHE A 305 -7.56 -20.74 9.95
C PHE A 305 -6.85 -21.80 10.80
N PRO A 306 -5.81 -21.44 11.56
CA PRO A 306 -5.03 -22.40 12.34
C PRO A 306 -5.79 -22.93 13.57
N HIS A 307 -6.75 -22.15 14.09
CA HIS A 307 -7.55 -22.46 15.28
C HIS A 307 -8.94 -21.81 15.17
N ASN A 308 -9.69 -21.72 16.27
CA ASN A 308 -10.95 -20.96 16.35
C ASN A 308 -10.78 -19.43 16.18
N ILE A 309 -9.54 -18.94 15.99
CA ILE A 309 -9.23 -17.54 15.72
C ILE A 309 -9.53 -17.25 14.25
N ARG A 310 -10.61 -16.50 14.00
CA ARG A 310 -11.10 -16.14 12.66
C ARG A 310 -10.56 -14.80 12.15
N ARG A 311 -9.50 -14.29 12.77
CA ARG A 311 -8.87 -12.98 12.52
C ARG A 311 -7.45 -13.08 11.93
N GLU A 312 -6.91 -14.28 11.79
CA GLU A 312 -5.56 -14.48 11.23
C GLU A 312 -5.52 -15.82 10.49
N LEU A 313 -5.05 -15.81 9.25
CA LEU A 313 -5.08 -16.99 8.38
C LEU A 313 -4.02 -18.02 8.81
N ALA A 314 -4.11 -19.24 8.29
CA ALA A 314 -3.12 -20.27 8.53
C ALA A 314 -1.74 -19.91 7.94
N ALA A 315 -0.69 -20.59 8.44
CA ALA A 315 0.65 -20.49 7.88
C ALA A 315 0.72 -21.13 6.48
N ILE A 316 1.50 -20.53 5.59
CA ILE A 316 1.78 -21.04 4.25
C ILE A 316 2.60 -22.33 4.40
N PRO A 317 2.12 -23.48 3.85
CA PRO A 317 2.83 -24.74 3.98
C PRO A 317 4.22 -24.71 3.36
N GLY A 318 5.22 -25.23 4.08
CA GLY A 318 6.59 -25.37 3.57
C GLY A 318 7.47 -24.12 3.70
N VAL A 319 7.01 -23.09 4.40
CA VAL A 319 7.76 -21.85 4.65
C VAL A 319 8.28 -21.85 6.10
N SER A 320 9.58 -21.55 6.28
CA SER A 320 10.24 -21.43 7.58
C SER A 320 11.14 -20.18 7.62
N PRO A 321 11.02 -19.29 8.63
CA PRO A 321 10.04 -19.32 9.72
C PRO A 321 8.59 -19.20 9.20
N PRO A 322 7.57 -19.60 9.99
CA PRO A 322 6.19 -19.59 9.52
C PRO A 322 5.73 -18.21 9.08
N LEU A 323 5.25 -18.10 7.84
CA LEU A 323 4.58 -16.92 7.30
C LEU A 323 3.10 -17.23 7.08
N HIS A 324 2.22 -16.34 7.51
CA HIS A 324 0.78 -16.49 7.33
C HIS A 324 0.32 -16.03 5.95
N TYR A 325 -0.78 -16.59 5.45
CA TYR A 325 -1.42 -16.02 4.26
C TYR A 325 -1.85 -14.58 4.55
N HIS A 326 -1.67 -13.70 3.57
CA HIS A 326 -1.89 -12.26 3.75
C HIS A 326 -3.34 -11.84 3.50
N SER A 327 -4.07 -12.61 2.69
CA SER A 327 -5.47 -12.40 2.33
C SER A 327 -6.17 -13.70 1.99
N LEU A 328 -7.50 -13.69 2.01
CA LEU A 328 -8.34 -14.82 1.62
C LEU A 328 -9.16 -14.45 0.39
N VAL A 329 -9.07 -15.27 -0.66
CA VAL A 329 -9.90 -15.17 -1.85
C VAL A 329 -10.98 -16.23 -1.78
N VAL A 330 -12.23 -15.78 -1.83
CA VAL A 330 -13.41 -16.63 -1.81
C VAL A 330 -13.85 -16.83 -3.25
N GLU A 331 -13.51 -17.99 -3.79
CA GLU A 331 -13.81 -18.39 -5.15
C GLU A 331 -15.27 -18.82 -5.29
N LEU A 332 -15.80 -18.70 -6.51
CA LEU A 332 -17.12 -19.26 -6.80
C LEU A 332 -17.09 -20.79 -6.66
N GLY A 333 -18.15 -21.34 -6.09
CA GLY A 333 -18.30 -22.77 -5.83
C GLY A 333 -19.71 -23.07 -5.31
N ARG A 334 -19.86 -24.18 -4.60
CA ARG A 334 -21.18 -24.61 -4.10
C ARG A 334 -21.81 -23.59 -3.15
N SER A 335 -20.99 -22.97 -2.28
CA SER A 335 -21.48 -22.06 -1.23
C SER A 335 -21.52 -20.60 -1.66
N VAL A 336 -20.83 -20.25 -2.75
CA VAL A 336 -20.71 -18.88 -3.27
C VAL A 336 -20.91 -18.93 -4.78
N THR A 337 -22.08 -18.52 -5.25
CA THR A 337 -22.49 -18.82 -6.64
C THR A 337 -22.48 -17.63 -7.58
N ARG A 338 -22.45 -16.39 -7.06
CA ARG A 338 -22.63 -15.18 -7.88
C ARG A 338 -21.43 -14.26 -7.93
N TYR A 339 -20.79 -14.04 -6.78
CA TYR A 339 -19.74 -13.04 -6.67
C TYR A 339 -18.61 -13.57 -5.82
N ARG A 340 -17.38 -13.39 -6.31
CA ARG A 340 -16.19 -13.65 -5.52
C ARG A 340 -15.99 -12.55 -4.49
N GLU A 341 -15.43 -12.94 -3.36
CA GLU A 341 -15.16 -12.03 -2.25
C GLU A 341 -13.68 -12.12 -1.87
N PHE A 342 -13.16 -11.04 -1.32
CA PHE A 342 -11.79 -10.95 -0.86
C PHE A 342 -11.82 -10.48 0.58
N VAL A 343 -11.15 -11.19 1.48
CA VAL A 343 -11.15 -10.87 2.92
C VAL A 343 -9.75 -10.55 3.37
N LEU A 344 -9.60 -9.38 3.99
CA LEU A 344 -8.36 -8.85 4.53
C LEU A 344 -8.49 -8.75 6.05
N PHE A 345 -7.47 -9.20 6.74
CA PHE A 345 -7.46 -9.27 8.21
C PHE A 345 -6.60 -8.19 8.87
N HIS A 346 -5.97 -7.33 8.06
CA HIS A 346 -5.09 -6.24 8.49
C HIS A 346 -5.44 -5.00 7.67
N SER A 347 -6.04 -3.99 8.32
CA SER A 347 -6.54 -2.80 7.63
C SER A 347 -5.44 -1.94 7.00
N GLU A 348 -4.22 -2.01 7.51
CA GLU A 348 -3.06 -1.30 6.94
C GLU A 348 -2.72 -1.79 5.53
N ARG A 349 -3.19 -2.97 5.11
CA ARG A 349 -3.00 -3.49 3.74
C ARG A 349 -4.02 -2.92 2.74
N VAL A 350 -4.83 -1.95 3.15
CA VAL A 350 -5.91 -1.36 2.35
C VAL A 350 -5.82 0.17 2.37
N TYR A 351 -5.96 0.79 1.21
CA TYR A 351 -6.15 2.24 1.10
C TYR A 351 -7.42 2.55 0.30
N PRO A 352 -8.46 3.18 0.91
CA PRO A 352 -9.61 3.69 0.16
C PRO A 352 -9.16 4.89 -0.68
N GLU A 353 -9.09 4.72 -2.00
CA GLU A 353 -8.56 5.75 -2.90
C GLU A 353 -9.65 6.61 -3.53
N TYR A 354 -10.82 6.02 -3.81
CA TYR A 354 -11.96 6.75 -4.32
C TYR A 354 -13.24 6.40 -3.57
N LEU A 355 -14.11 7.39 -3.43
CA LEU A 355 -15.49 7.24 -3.00
C LEU A 355 -16.41 7.45 -4.20
N ILE A 356 -17.32 6.51 -4.43
CA ILE A 356 -18.39 6.61 -5.43
C ILE A 356 -19.72 6.77 -4.69
N ALA A 357 -20.51 7.77 -5.10
CA ALA A 357 -21.94 7.84 -4.84
C ALA A 357 -22.69 7.46 -6.12
N TYR A 358 -23.59 6.48 -6.02
CA TYR A 358 -24.42 6.01 -7.14
C TYR A 358 -25.88 5.93 -6.75
N GLN A 359 -26.75 5.84 -7.75
CA GLN A 359 -28.18 5.64 -7.58
C GLN A 359 -28.57 4.30 -8.22
N ARG A 360 -29.49 3.58 -7.59
CA ARG A 360 -30.15 2.39 -8.13
C ARG A 360 -31.26 2.82 -9.09
N VAL A 361 -31.15 2.45 -10.36
CA VAL A 361 -32.06 2.81 -11.47
C VAL A 361 -32.81 1.59 -11.99
#